data_AF-A0A6A5MQ82-F1
#
_entry.id   AF-A0A6A5MQ82-F1
#
_cell.length_a   1.000
_cell.length_b   1.000
_cell.length_c   1.000
_cell.angle_alpha   90.00
_cell.angle_beta   90.00
_cell.angle_gamma   90.00
#
_symmetry.space_group_name_H-M   'P 1'
#
loop_
_entity.id
_entity.type
_entity.pdbx_description
1 polymer ?
#
loop_
_entity_poly.entity_id
_entity_poly.type
_entity_poly.pdbx_seq_one_letter_code
_entity_poly.pdbx_strand_id
1 'polypeptide(L)'
;MADNIQGSSFWEGYKQFWSQRFSFLGNYSQFVKRDQPIRSWSSSDVEEFIASDPVHGPVLRTAREAVQFGLSGSALGAVYTAGFAWKYSKSLHGTALSFVAGGVFGWTFGHEVANHALQLYRVDTLTAEAKFLEWWKTKTEGY
;
A
#
# COMPACT_ATOMS: atom_id res chain seq x y z
N MET A 1 -0.15 -39.81 -27.42
CA MET A 1 -0.54 -39.31 -26.09
C MET A 1 0.71 -38.70 -25.44
N ALA A 2 1.01 -37.46 -25.77
CA ALA A 2 2.06 -36.67 -25.13
C ALA A 2 1.63 -35.23 -25.32
N ASP A 3 1.26 -34.53 -24.25
CA ASP A 3 1.17 -33.06 -24.12
C ASP A 3 0.38 -32.67 -22.85
N ASN A 4 0.88 -33.06 -21.66
CA ASN A 4 0.31 -32.51 -20.41
C ASN A 4 1.31 -32.39 -19.24
N ILE A 5 2.61 -32.59 -19.47
CA ILE A 5 3.63 -32.59 -18.40
C ILE A 5 4.29 -31.21 -18.22
N GLN A 6 4.17 -30.30 -19.19
CA GLN A 6 4.90 -29.02 -19.17
C GLN A 6 4.16 -27.87 -18.45
N GLY A 7 2.82 -27.95 -18.35
CA GLY A 7 2.00 -26.91 -17.73
C GLY A 7 2.18 -26.83 -16.21
N SER A 8 2.17 -27.96 -15.51
CA SER A 8 2.27 -28.00 -14.04
C SER A 8 3.61 -27.46 -13.53
N SER A 9 4.72 -27.90 -14.12
CA SER A 9 6.07 -27.50 -13.73
C SER A 9 6.34 -26.00 -13.97
N PHE A 10 5.81 -25.43 -15.05
CA PHE A 10 5.93 -23.98 -15.30
C PHE A 10 5.15 -23.16 -14.26
N TRP A 11 3.92 -23.56 -13.96
CA TRP A 11 3.09 -22.88 -12.95
C TRP A 11 3.66 -23.04 -11.53
N GLU A 12 4.23 -24.19 -11.20
CA GLU A 12 4.94 -24.41 -9.95
C GLU A 12 6.19 -23.54 -9.85
N GLY A 13 7.01 -23.48 -10.91
CA GLY A 13 8.18 -22.62 -10.97
C GLY A 13 7.82 -21.13 -10.88
N TYR A 14 6.75 -20.70 -11.54
CA TYR A 14 6.22 -19.34 -11.46
C TYR A 14 5.72 -19.01 -10.05
N LYS A 15 4.95 -19.92 -9.44
CA LYS A 15 4.50 -19.76 -8.04
C LYS A 15 5.68 -19.66 -7.09
N GLN A 16 6.68 -20.52 -7.23
CA GLN A 16 7.87 -20.54 -6.38
C GLN A 16 8.72 -19.27 -6.55
N PHE A 17 8.87 -18.81 -7.78
CA PHE A 17 9.55 -17.55 -8.11
C PHE A 17 8.90 -16.36 -7.39
N TRP A 18 7.57 -16.24 -7.47
CA TRP A 18 6.85 -15.16 -6.79
C TRP A 18 6.76 -15.38 -5.28
N SER A 19 6.61 -16.61 -4.78
CA SER A 19 6.56 -16.88 -3.34
C SER A 19 7.87 -16.56 -2.64
N GLN A 20 9.01 -16.83 -3.30
CA GLN A 20 10.32 -16.47 -2.77
C GLN A 20 10.49 -14.95 -2.72
N ARG A 21 10.02 -14.25 -3.76
CA ARG A 21 10.11 -12.78 -3.86
C ARG A 21 9.15 -12.05 -2.93
N PHE A 22 8.01 -12.67 -2.60
CA PHE A 22 7.03 -12.19 -1.63
C PHE A 22 7.15 -12.85 -0.25
N SER A 23 8.25 -13.57 0.03
CA SER A 23 8.46 -14.25 1.32
C SER A 23 8.43 -13.29 2.52
N PHE A 24 8.76 -12.02 2.32
CA PHE A 24 8.64 -10.95 3.32
C PHE A 24 7.18 -10.71 3.79
N LEU A 25 6.18 -11.05 2.97
CA LEU A 25 4.76 -11.01 3.38
C LEU A 25 4.42 -12.12 4.39
N GLY A 26 5.26 -13.16 4.50
CA GLY A 26 5.13 -14.18 5.55
C GLY A 26 5.19 -13.58 6.96
N ASN A 27 6.02 -12.55 7.17
CA ASN A 27 6.09 -11.80 8.44
C ASN A 27 4.86 -10.90 8.68
N TYR A 28 4.18 -10.48 7.61
CA TYR A 28 2.90 -9.76 7.68
C TYR A 28 1.71 -10.69 7.99
N SER A 29 1.90 -12.01 7.93
CA SER A 29 0.82 -12.96 8.18
C SER A 29 0.23 -12.85 9.58
N GLN A 30 0.98 -12.38 10.58
CA GLN A 30 0.43 -12.12 11.93
C GLN A 30 -0.59 -10.97 11.97
N PHE A 31 -0.50 -10.02 11.04
CA PHE A 31 -1.42 -8.88 10.91
C PHE A 31 -2.55 -9.17 9.91
N VAL A 32 -2.28 -9.99 8.88
CA VAL A 32 -3.24 -10.36 7.83
C VAL A 32 -4.07 -11.60 8.21
N LYS A 33 -3.51 -12.56 8.96
CA LYS A 33 -4.17 -13.78 9.45
C LYS A 33 -4.63 -13.62 10.91
N ARG A 34 -5.30 -12.52 11.23
CA ARG A 34 -6.07 -12.46 12.48
C ARG A 34 -7.45 -13.06 12.23
N ASP A 35 -7.92 -13.89 13.14
CA ASP A 35 -9.29 -14.44 13.11
C ASP A 35 -10.36 -13.36 13.20
N GLN A 36 -10.01 -12.17 13.73
CA GLN A 36 -10.85 -10.99 13.70
C GLN A 36 -10.10 -9.80 13.06
N PRO A 37 -10.71 -9.09 12.10
CA PRO A 37 -10.11 -7.89 11.53
C PRO A 37 -9.94 -6.84 12.62
N ILE A 38 -8.84 -6.09 12.57
CA ILE A 38 -8.65 -4.92 13.44
C ILE A 38 -9.86 -4.00 13.22
N ARG A 39 -10.54 -3.60 14.30
CA ARG A 39 -11.70 -2.72 14.20
C ARG A 39 -11.29 -1.47 13.44
N SER A 40 -12.07 -1.07 12.44
CA SER A 40 -11.80 0.14 11.66
C SER A 40 -11.70 1.34 12.59
N TRP A 41 -10.62 2.10 12.48
CA TRP A 41 -10.48 3.39 13.14
C TRP A 41 -10.94 4.51 12.20
N SER A 42 -11.36 5.62 12.80
CA SER A 42 -11.70 6.83 12.08
C SER A 42 -10.53 7.81 12.04
N SER A 43 -10.65 8.89 11.26
CA SER A 43 -9.64 9.95 11.28
C SER A 43 -9.52 10.63 12.64
N SER A 44 -10.59 10.70 13.44
CA SER A 44 -10.54 11.29 14.77
C SER A 44 -9.74 10.44 15.76
N ASP A 45 -9.79 9.11 15.64
CA ASP A 45 -9.00 8.21 16.50
C ASP A 45 -7.49 8.39 16.26
N VAL A 46 -7.11 8.70 15.01
CA VAL A 46 -5.72 8.99 14.67
C VAL A 46 -5.29 10.34 15.24
N GLU A 47 -6.14 11.38 15.15
CA GLU A 47 -5.85 12.67 15.78
C GLU A 47 -5.77 12.56 17.31
N GLU A 48 -6.60 11.72 17.92
CA GLU A 48 -6.53 11.43 19.35
C GLU A 48 -5.21 10.75 19.74
N PHE A 49 -4.74 9.80 18.93
CA PHE A 49 -3.42 9.22 19.13
C PHE A 49 -2.31 10.26 18.98
N ILE A 50 -2.36 11.08 17.92
CA ILE A 50 -1.39 12.17 17.67
C ILE A 50 -1.35 13.15 18.84
N ALA A 51 -2.50 13.47 19.44
CA ALA A 51 -2.59 14.33 20.61
C ALA A 51 -2.09 13.63 21.89
N SER A 52 -2.25 12.31 22.00
CA SER A 52 -1.84 11.53 23.17
C SER A 52 -0.35 11.18 23.20
N ASP A 53 0.27 10.95 22.03
CA ASP A 53 1.65 10.49 21.91
C ASP A 53 2.51 11.55 21.20
N PRO A 54 3.30 12.36 21.95
CA PRO A 54 4.13 13.40 21.37
C PRO A 54 5.36 12.87 20.62
N VAL A 55 5.73 11.59 20.78
CA VAL A 55 6.91 10.99 20.16
C VAL A 55 6.54 10.34 18.82
N HIS A 56 5.48 9.53 18.80
CA HIS A 56 5.07 8.80 17.60
C HIS A 56 3.97 9.52 16.79
N GLY A 57 3.20 10.41 17.42
CA GLY A 57 2.14 11.19 16.77
C GLY A 57 2.60 12.02 15.55
N PRO A 58 3.65 12.86 15.67
CA PRO A 58 4.15 13.65 14.54
C PRO A 58 4.60 12.79 13.36
N VAL A 59 5.22 11.63 13.63
CA VAL A 59 5.66 10.68 12.60
C VAL A 59 4.47 10.04 11.90
N LEU A 60 3.43 9.65 12.65
CA LEU A 60 2.20 9.10 12.09
C LEU A 60 1.46 10.11 11.20
N ARG A 61 1.46 11.39 11.57
CA ARG A 61 0.90 12.46 10.73
C ARG A 61 1.66 12.59 9.42
N THR A 62 2.98 12.61 9.47
CA THR A 62 3.84 12.67 8.27
C THR A 62 3.64 11.43 7.38
N ALA A 63 3.48 10.24 7.96
CA ALA A 63 3.16 9.03 7.21
C ALA A 63 1.82 9.15 6.48
N ARG A 64 0.78 9.70 7.12
CA ARG A 64 -0.51 9.95 6.46
C ARG A 64 -0.42 10.98 5.35
N GLU A 65 0.33 12.05 5.54
CA GLU A 65 0.59 13.04 4.49
C GLU A 65 1.26 12.37 3.30
N ALA A 66 2.24 11.48 3.53
CA ALA A 66 2.90 10.72 2.48
C ALA A 66 1.93 9.87 1.66
N VAL A 67 0.94 9.24 2.32
CA VAL A 67 -0.12 8.48 1.64
C VAL A 67 -0.97 9.40 0.74
N GLN A 68 -1.24 10.65 1.13
CA GLN A 68 -1.97 11.60 0.28
C GLN A 68 -1.19 11.95 -1.01
N PHE A 69 0.14 12.05 -0.92
CA PHE A 69 0.99 12.20 -2.11
C PHE A 69 0.94 10.95 -3.02
N GLY A 70 0.97 9.74 -2.44
CA GLY A 70 0.77 8.50 -3.19
C GLY A 70 -0.60 8.43 -3.89
N LEU A 71 -1.68 8.78 -3.19
CA LEU A 71 -3.04 8.81 -3.72
C LEU A 71 -3.19 9.84 -4.86
N SER A 72 -2.69 11.05 -4.66
CA SER A 72 -2.73 12.10 -5.68
C SER A 72 -1.87 11.75 -6.90
N GLY A 73 -0.67 11.20 -6.69
CA GLY A 73 0.19 10.67 -7.74
C GLY A 73 -0.51 9.58 -8.54
N SER A 74 -1.16 8.62 -7.87
CA SER A 74 -1.95 7.56 -8.50
C SER A 74 -3.10 8.13 -9.33
N ALA A 75 -3.89 9.05 -8.78
CA ALA A 75 -5.00 9.67 -9.50
C ALA A 75 -4.53 10.42 -10.76
N LEU A 76 -3.47 11.22 -10.63
CA LEU A 76 -2.88 11.96 -11.73
C LEU A 76 -2.32 11.02 -12.80
N GLY A 77 -1.55 10.01 -12.40
CA GLY A 77 -0.99 9.01 -13.31
C GLY A 77 -2.09 8.24 -14.04
N ALA A 78 -3.09 7.75 -13.32
CA ALA A 78 -4.20 6.99 -13.90
C ALA A 78 -4.97 7.82 -14.94
N VAL A 79 -5.36 9.05 -14.60
CA VAL A 79 -6.10 9.94 -15.50
C VAL A 79 -5.26 10.35 -16.70
N TYR A 80 -3.99 10.70 -16.49
CA TYR A 80 -3.11 11.14 -17.57
C TYR A 80 -2.85 10.01 -18.57
N THR A 81 -2.45 8.83 -18.10
CA THR A 81 -2.14 7.68 -18.96
C THR A 81 -3.41 7.16 -19.66
N ALA A 82 -4.55 7.10 -18.96
CA ALA A 82 -5.83 6.73 -19.58
C ALA A 82 -6.29 7.74 -20.63
N GLY A 83 -6.17 9.04 -20.34
CA GLY A 83 -6.51 10.11 -21.28
C GLY A 83 -5.66 10.08 -22.53
N PHE A 84 -4.36 9.83 -22.39
CA PHE A 84 -3.44 9.66 -23.51
C PHE A 84 -3.80 8.42 -24.34
N ALA A 85 -4.03 7.27 -23.69
CA ALA A 85 -4.44 6.05 -24.36
C ALA A 85 -5.78 6.22 -25.09
N TRP A 86 -6.75 6.89 -24.50
CA TRP A 86 -8.03 7.18 -25.14
C TRP A 86 -7.87 8.09 -26.36
N LYS A 87 -7.02 9.11 -26.28
CA LYS A 87 -6.78 10.06 -27.37
C LYS A 87 -6.28 9.36 -28.64
N TYR A 88 -5.34 8.42 -28.50
CA TYR A 88 -4.69 7.77 -29.65
C TYR A 88 -5.27 6.40 -30.00
N SER A 89 -5.61 5.57 -29.01
CA SER A 89 -6.08 4.21 -29.26
C SER A 89 -7.59 4.12 -29.48
N LYS A 90 -8.38 5.04 -28.88
CA LYS A 90 -9.86 5.00 -28.87
C LYS A 90 -10.46 3.66 -28.41
N SER A 91 -9.64 2.80 -27.79
CA SER A 91 -10.01 1.46 -27.32
C SER A 91 -10.26 1.50 -25.82
N LEU A 92 -11.43 1.00 -25.42
CA LEU A 92 -11.79 0.91 -24.00
C LEU A 92 -10.83 0.01 -23.21
N HIS A 93 -10.41 -1.13 -23.79
CA HIS A 93 -9.50 -2.07 -23.15
C HIS A 93 -8.11 -1.45 -22.94
N GLY A 94 -7.61 -0.72 -23.95
CA GLY A 94 -6.33 -0.01 -23.86
C GLY A 94 -6.38 1.09 -22.80
N THR A 95 -7.45 1.89 -22.80
CA THR A 95 -7.66 2.93 -21.79
C THR A 95 -7.79 2.36 -20.38
N ALA A 96 -8.51 1.26 -20.18
CA ALA A 96 -8.66 0.62 -18.87
C ALA A 96 -7.32 0.07 -18.35
N LEU A 97 -6.56 -0.63 -19.19
CA LEU A 97 -5.23 -1.13 -18.82
C LEU A 97 -4.28 0.02 -18.51
N SER A 98 -4.29 1.07 -19.33
CA SER A 98 -3.49 2.28 -19.12
C SER A 98 -3.89 3.04 -17.85
N PHE A 99 -5.17 3.07 -17.49
CA PHE A 99 -5.64 3.67 -16.25
C PHE A 99 -5.05 2.95 -15.04
N VAL A 100 -5.16 1.62 -15.00
CA VAL A 100 -4.61 0.81 -13.89
C VAL A 100 -3.10 0.95 -13.81
N ALA A 101 -2.40 0.84 -14.95
CA ALA A 101 -0.95 1.01 -15.00
C ALA A 101 -0.52 2.41 -14.53
N GLY A 102 -1.18 3.47 -15.01
CA GLY A 102 -0.92 4.84 -14.60
C GLY A 102 -1.16 5.07 -13.11
N GLY A 103 -2.16 4.42 -12.53
CA GLY A 103 -2.40 4.45 -11.08
C GLY A 103 -1.26 3.83 -10.28
N VAL A 104 -0.81 2.63 -10.68
CA VAL A 104 0.30 1.94 -10.00
C VAL A 104 1.59 2.74 -10.11
N PHE A 105 1.94 3.24 -11.30
CA PHE A 105 3.15 4.05 -11.47
C PHE A 105 3.05 5.39 -10.74
N GLY A 106 1.88 6.03 -10.80
CA GLY A 106 1.60 7.27 -10.09
C GLY A 106 1.72 7.12 -8.58
N TRP A 107 1.24 6.00 -8.01
CA TRP A 107 1.42 5.66 -6.59
C TRP A 107 2.90 5.58 -6.21
N THR A 108 3.69 4.83 -6.99
CA THR A 108 5.13 4.68 -6.71
C THR A 108 5.87 6.01 -6.78
N PHE A 109 5.59 6.83 -7.79
CA PHE A 109 6.22 8.13 -7.93
C PHE A 109 5.77 9.12 -6.85
N GLY A 110 4.48 9.09 -6.48
CA GLY A 110 3.95 9.91 -5.39
C GLY A 110 4.61 9.58 -4.05
N HIS A 111 4.87 8.30 -3.77
CA HIS A 111 5.65 7.90 -2.59
C HIS A 111 7.10 8.40 -2.63
N GLU A 112 7.75 8.42 -3.79
CA GLU A 112 9.12 8.95 -3.91
C GLU A 112 9.15 10.47 -3.68
N VAL A 113 8.20 11.20 -4.27
CA VAL A 113 8.03 12.64 -4.03
C VAL A 113 7.78 12.91 -2.55
N ALA A 114 6.90 12.13 -1.91
CA ALA A 114 6.66 12.22 -0.48
C ALA A 114 7.92 11.96 0.33
N ASN A 115 8.66 10.89 0.01
CA ASN A 115 9.90 10.52 0.68
C ASN A 115 10.92 11.66 0.67
N HIS A 116 11.03 12.37 -0.45
CA HIS A 116 11.90 13.51 -0.59
C HIS A 116 11.36 14.76 0.12
N ALA A 117 10.07 15.08 -0.04
CA ALA A 117 9.45 16.28 0.50
C ALA A 117 9.33 16.26 2.03
N LEU A 118 8.99 15.11 2.60
CA LEU A 118 8.74 14.91 4.03
C LEU A 118 9.94 14.28 4.76
N GLN A 119 11.03 14.02 4.04
CA GLN A 119 12.25 13.38 4.57
C GLN A 119 11.95 12.08 5.34
N LEU A 120 11.03 11.25 4.82
CA LEU A 120 10.56 10.05 5.53
C LEU A 120 11.70 9.07 5.85
N TYR A 121 12.80 9.11 5.11
CA TYR A 121 14.03 8.37 5.42
C TYR A 121 14.66 8.69 6.79
N ARG A 122 14.28 9.80 7.44
CA ARG A 122 14.77 10.21 8.77
C ARG A 122 13.89 9.73 9.92
N VAL A 123 12.72 9.19 9.63
CA VAL A 123 11.72 8.85 10.64
C VAL A 123 11.26 7.41 10.50
N ASP A 124 11.06 6.74 11.63
CA ASP A 124 10.58 5.37 11.65
C ASP A 124 9.05 5.33 11.63
N THR A 125 8.49 5.39 10.41
CA THR A 125 7.04 5.35 10.20
C THR A 125 6.42 4.03 10.62
N LEU A 126 7.14 2.92 10.44
CA LEU A 126 6.66 1.59 10.80
C LEU A 126 6.51 1.45 12.32
N THR A 127 7.48 1.96 13.09
CA THR A 127 7.38 1.95 14.55
C THR A 127 6.25 2.86 15.03
N ALA A 128 6.04 4.02 14.40
CA ALA A 128 4.92 4.90 14.75
C ALA A 128 3.54 4.26 14.46
N GLU A 129 3.41 3.58 13.32
CA GLU A 129 2.19 2.82 12.98
C GLU A 129 1.97 1.63 13.92
N ALA A 130 3.01 0.91 14.29
CA ALA A 130 2.92 -0.19 15.25
C ALA A 130 2.43 0.31 16.62
N LYS A 131 2.94 1.47 17.07
CA LYS A 131 2.51 2.10 18.33
C LYS A 131 1.07 2.60 18.29
N PHE A 132 0.63 3.13 17.15
CA PHE A 132 -0.78 3.45 16.93
C PHE A 132 -1.67 2.21 17.02
N LEU A 133 -1.29 1.10 16.39
CA LEU A 133 -2.05 -0.14 16.44
C LEU A 133 -2.10 -0.75 17.85
N GLU A 134 -1.01 -0.66 18.61
CA GLU A 134 -0.94 -1.07 20.02
C GLU A 134 -1.90 -0.23 20.88
N TRP A 135 -1.84 1.09 20.74
CA TRP A 135 -2.77 2.01 21.43
C TRP A 135 -4.23 1.73 21.06
N TRP A 136 -4.51 1.53 19.77
CA TRP A 136 -5.86 1.24 19.28
C TRP A 136 -6.41 -0.08 19.83
N LYS A 137 -5.54 -1.10 19.93
CA LYS A 137 -5.90 -2.38 20.56
C LYS A 137 -6.28 -2.17 22.03
N THR A 138 -5.45 -1.47 22.81
CA THR A 138 -5.74 -1.17 24.22
C THR A 138 -7.04 -0.37 24.39
N LYS A 139 -7.31 0.58 23.50
CA LYS A 139 -8.54 1.40 23.51
C LYS A 139 -9.78 0.58 23.18
N THR A 140 -9.70 -0.40 22.28
CA THR A 140 -10.86 -1.15 21.78
C THR A 140 -11.14 -2.45 22.53
N GLU A 141 -10.11 -3.15 23.01
CA GLU A 141 -10.24 -4.42 23.73
C GLU A 141 -10.34 -4.22 25.26
N GLY A 142 -9.99 -3.04 25.78
CA GLY A 142 -9.87 -2.82 27.22
C GLY A 142 -8.68 -3.59 27.81
N TYR A 143 -8.22 -3.21 29.00
CA TYR A 143 -7.10 -3.87 29.70
C TYR A 143 -7.34 -5.37 29.93
#